data_AF-A0A3C1VAV6-F1
#
_entry.id   AF-A0A3C1VAV6-F1
#
_cell.length_a   1.000
_cell.length_b   1.000
_cell.length_c   1.000
_cell.angle_alpha   90.00
_cell.angle_beta   90.00
_cell.angle_gamma   90.00
#
_symmetry.space_group_name_H-M   'P 1'
#
loop_
_entity.id
_entity.type
_entity.pdbx_description
1 polymer ?
#
loop_
_entity_poly.entity_id
_entity_poly.type
_entity_poly.pdbx_seq_one_letter_code
_entity_poly.pdbx_strand_id
1 'polypeptide(L)'
;MPKSPGGLQDFTTVSQWQPVAESFNFLRMKLKIFASATGLLVGLATLTAQTNLFVAADGSAQFTSVQSAIMSVPSGSRENPVIIHIKPGTYKELIYLQREKRFFKLVGENPTNTILTFNLYAGITNAEGKPIGTFKTPSTTIDADDFTAENLTFENSAGAVGQALAIRVDGDRAAFRNCRLLGWQDTILLNRGRQYFENCFITGTVDFIFGAATTWFENCEIRALGNGYLTAASTPIDQPFGFVFSNCKITGETSPTKTFLGRPWRIYASTIFLNCQMSAVVRPEGWNDWKKTDAHTTIRYAEFSSRGAGASPTNRVNWLKTLTKSDTAKITAQTVLGGADNWNPSLPSDPNKLNIEYGEAGGEKLLLDAHVPDGDGKFPVAILVHGGGWGSGDKAGDIAAAFAPIGANFSWFTINYRLAPDHHWPASFDDVQTAIRWVKKHAPEFKGDPNRIALIGYSAGGLLTLLSGTLDEKDAHVQAVVGLAPPADVFGDATRRGLDKWPAMKNLLGADSLDEKTLALMKKISPVNQVKPGLPPFLLIQGDADQSVPYNFTVTFAAKLKAAPVPGTFITITNAGHRIADWPKLAPDFQQKWRAWLEENLAAK
;
A
#
# COMPACT_ATOMS: atom_id res chain seq x y z
N MET A 1 14.92 -39.54 -34.96
CA MET A 1 14.42 -38.52 -35.93
C MET A 1 13.02 -38.94 -36.36
N PRO A 2 12.03 -38.04 -36.52
CA PRO A 2 12.16 -36.64 -36.89
C PRO A 2 11.61 -35.60 -35.87
N LYS A 3 12.36 -34.48 -35.83
CA LYS A 3 12.00 -33.05 -35.65
C LYS A 3 11.03 -32.61 -34.53
N SER A 4 11.64 -32.15 -33.45
CA SER A 4 11.09 -31.15 -32.52
C SER A 4 10.88 -29.79 -33.23
N PRO A 5 9.80 -29.05 -32.93
CA PRO A 5 9.73 -27.63 -33.23
C PRO A 5 9.86 -26.76 -31.98
N GLY A 6 10.83 -25.84 -32.03
CA GLY A 6 10.69 -24.49 -31.47
C GLY A 6 11.29 -24.25 -30.09
N GLY A 7 12.61 -24.13 -30.02
CA GLY A 7 13.32 -23.55 -28.88
C GLY A 7 13.05 -22.06 -28.71
N LEU A 8 13.18 -21.62 -27.45
CA LEU A 8 13.18 -20.23 -27.00
C LEU A 8 14.17 -19.40 -27.84
N GLN A 9 13.68 -18.34 -28.49
CA GLN A 9 14.55 -17.29 -29.01
C GLN A 9 14.72 -16.18 -27.96
N ASP A 10 15.99 -15.85 -27.76
CA ASP A 10 16.55 -14.75 -27.00
C ASP A 10 16.08 -13.40 -27.59
N PHE A 11 15.43 -12.55 -26.78
CA PHE A 11 14.86 -11.26 -27.19
C PHE A 11 15.78 -10.07 -26.87
N THR A 12 17.09 -10.20 -27.09
CA THR A 12 18.07 -9.13 -26.82
C THR A 12 18.56 -8.35 -28.04
N THR A 13 17.99 -8.53 -29.24
CA THR A 13 18.36 -7.72 -30.41
C THR A 13 17.15 -7.19 -31.17
N VAL A 14 16.79 -5.93 -30.89
CA VAL A 14 15.95 -5.11 -31.77
C VAL A 14 16.87 -4.12 -32.48
N SER A 15 17.46 -4.55 -33.59
CA SER A 15 17.82 -3.65 -34.67
C SER A 15 16.87 -3.92 -35.82
N GLN A 16 16.47 -2.87 -36.54
CA GLN A 16 15.53 -2.83 -37.67
C GLN A 16 14.07 -2.50 -37.33
N TRP A 17 13.78 -1.20 -37.10
CA TRP A 17 12.57 -0.50 -37.56
C TRP A 17 12.86 1.02 -37.70
N GLN A 18 13.39 1.44 -38.85
CA GLN A 18 12.94 2.67 -39.55
C GLN A 18 11.84 2.19 -40.52
N PRO A 19 10.65 2.81 -40.64
CA PRO A 19 10.40 4.26 -40.62
C PRO A 19 9.09 4.69 -39.92
N VAL A 20 9.19 5.39 -38.78
CA VAL A 20 8.22 6.44 -38.34
C VAL A 20 9.01 7.71 -37.95
N ALA A 21 10.29 7.77 -38.30
CA ALA A 21 11.22 8.84 -37.97
C ALA A 21 11.14 10.06 -38.91
N GLU A 22 10.33 10.01 -39.97
CA GLU A 22 10.32 11.06 -41.00
C GLU A 22 9.34 12.21 -40.75
N SER A 23 8.44 12.11 -39.77
CA SER A 23 7.59 13.25 -39.37
C SER A 23 8.18 14.11 -38.26
N PHE A 24 9.32 13.72 -37.66
CA PHE A 24 9.94 14.43 -36.54
C PHE A 24 11.17 15.28 -36.92
N ASN A 25 11.62 15.24 -38.18
CA ASN A 25 12.79 15.99 -38.64
C ASN A 25 12.50 17.44 -39.08
N PHE A 26 11.25 17.92 -39.02
CA PHE A 26 10.93 19.30 -39.42
C PHE A 26 11.10 20.35 -38.31
N LEU A 27 11.29 19.95 -37.05
CA LEU A 27 11.42 20.88 -35.91
C LEU A 27 12.81 20.90 -35.26
N ARG A 28 13.76 20.07 -35.73
CA ARG A 28 15.14 20.03 -35.21
C ARG A 28 16.16 20.83 -36.02
N MET A 29 15.75 21.45 -37.12
CA MET A 29 16.65 22.24 -37.97
C MET A 29 16.29 23.72 -37.95
N LYS A 30 16.47 24.36 -36.79
CA LYS A 30 16.71 25.81 -36.63
C LYS A 30 17.09 26.06 -35.18
N LEU A 31 18.28 25.65 -34.76
CA LEU A 31 19.04 26.32 -33.71
C LEU A 31 20.40 25.63 -33.57
N LYS A 32 21.38 26.11 -34.34
CA LYS A 32 22.81 26.17 -34.01
C LYS A 32 23.55 26.71 -35.24
N ILE A 33 23.79 28.01 -35.23
CA ILE A 33 25.05 28.72 -35.56
C ILE A 33 24.73 30.20 -35.31
N PHE A 34 25.10 30.69 -34.14
CA PHE A 34 25.72 31.99 -33.91
C PHE A 34 26.29 31.94 -32.50
N ALA A 35 27.59 31.68 -32.41
CA ALA A 35 28.36 31.92 -31.22
C ALA A 35 28.86 33.36 -31.30
N SER A 36 28.42 34.22 -30.39
CA SER A 36 29.12 35.44 -30.05
C SER A 36 28.80 35.81 -28.61
N ALA A 37 29.88 36.03 -27.87
CA ALA A 37 29.99 36.31 -26.45
C ALA A 37 28.94 37.28 -25.88
N THR A 38 28.24 36.87 -24.82
CA THR A 38 28.02 37.64 -23.59
C THR A 38 27.35 36.72 -22.55
N GLY A 39 27.78 36.84 -21.30
CA GLY A 39 27.53 35.84 -20.26
C GLY A 39 26.05 35.57 -19.97
N LEU A 40 25.76 34.29 -19.74
CA LEU A 40 24.63 33.87 -18.93
C LEU A 40 25.07 32.63 -18.15
N LEU A 41 25.25 32.79 -16.83
CA LEU A 41 25.20 31.65 -15.91
C LEU A 41 23.82 31.00 -16.11
N VAL A 42 23.76 29.90 -16.84
CA VAL A 42 22.61 29.00 -16.77
C VAL A 42 22.80 28.21 -15.48
N GLY A 43 22.09 28.64 -14.44
CA GLY A 43 21.93 27.84 -13.23
C GLY A 43 21.44 26.45 -13.63
N LEU A 44 22.19 25.42 -13.26
CA LEU A 44 21.67 24.06 -13.14
C LEU A 44 20.63 24.08 -12.02
N ALA A 45 19.42 24.53 -12.34
CA ALA A 45 18.27 24.22 -11.53
C ALA A 45 18.09 22.70 -11.63
N THR A 46 18.46 21.98 -10.58
CA THR A 46 17.96 20.63 -10.34
C THR A 46 16.43 20.73 -10.34
N LEU A 47 15.80 20.39 -11.46
CA LEU A 47 14.37 20.15 -11.54
C LEU A 47 14.08 18.99 -10.58
N THR A 48 13.60 19.32 -9.39
CA THR A 48 12.94 18.34 -8.54
C THR A 48 11.76 17.80 -9.35
N ALA A 49 11.79 16.51 -9.67
CA ALA A 49 10.67 15.87 -10.35
C ALA A 49 9.45 16.02 -9.44
N GLN A 50 8.42 16.73 -9.92
CA GLN A 50 7.18 16.88 -9.18
C GLN A 50 6.56 15.48 -8.97
N THR A 51 6.41 15.09 -7.71
CA THR A 51 5.90 13.76 -7.32
C THR A 51 4.38 13.68 -7.32
N ASN A 52 3.67 14.81 -7.40
CA ASN A 52 2.20 14.86 -7.46
C ASN A 52 1.76 15.67 -8.66
N LEU A 53 1.16 15.01 -9.65
CA LEU A 53 0.67 15.61 -10.89
C LEU A 53 -0.85 15.56 -10.94
N PHE A 54 -1.47 16.56 -11.56
CA PHE A 54 -2.92 16.66 -11.68
C PHE A 54 -3.35 16.71 -13.15
N VAL A 55 -4.31 15.85 -13.50
CA VAL A 55 -4.83 15.70 -14.86
C VAL A 55 -6.34 15.99 -14.85
N ALA A 56 -6.79 16.86 -15.76
CA ALA A 56 -8.21 17.18 -15.94
C ALA A 56 -8.51 17.40 -17.42
N ALA A 57 -9.45 16.64 -17.98
CA ALA A 57 -9.81 16.72 -19.41
C ALA A 57 -10.33 18.10 -19.83
N ASP A 58 -10.89 18.87 -18.90
CA ASP A 58 -11.42 20.22 -19.11
C ASP A 58 -10.36 21.35 -19.10
N GLY A 59 -9.09 21.01 -18.86
CA GLY A 59 -7.99 21.98 -18.77
C GLY A 59 -7.86 22.67 -17.42
N SER A 60 -8.63 22.26 -16.40
CA SER A 60 -8.58 22.86 -15.04
C SER A 60 -7.39 22.40 -14.19
N ALA A 61 -6.47 21.60 -14.75
CA ALA A 61 -5.31 21.04 -14.05
C ALA A 61 -4.02 21.19 -14.88
N GLN A 62 -2.90 20.69 -14.35
CA GLN A 62 -1.58 20.83 -14.97
C GLN A 62 -1.49 20.16 -16.35
N PHE A 63 -2.20 19.03 -16.53
CA PHE A 63 -2.25 18.29 -17.78
C PHE A 63 -3.69 18.00 -18.18
N THR A 64 -3.93 17.88 -19.49
CA THR A 64 -5.21 17.41 -20.06
C THR A 64 -5.16 15.93 -20.46
N SER A 65 -3.97 15.31 -20.43
CA SER A 65 -3.69 13.94 -20.86
C SER A 65 -2.85 13.22 -19.80
N VAL A 66 -3.23 11.99 -19.49
CA VAL A 66 -2.49 11.11 -18.56
C VAL A 66 -1.15 10.72 -19.17
N GLN A 67 -1.11 10.43 -20.47
CA GLN A 67 0.14 10.12 -21.15
C GLN A 67 1.13 11.30 -21.08
N SER A 68 0.65 12.53 -21.25
CA SER A 68 1.50 13.72 -21.16
C SER A 68 2.08 13.91 -19.75
N ALA A 69 1.28 13.64 -18.71
CA ALA A 69 1.76 13.66 -17.32
C ALA A 69 2.81 12.56 -17.05
N ILE A 70 2.62 11.35 -17.59
CA ILE A 70 3.64 10.28 -17.49
C ILE A 70 4.95 10.72 -18.18
N MET A 71 4.85 11.34 -19.35
CA MET A 71 6.02 11.77 -20.13
C MET A 71 6.76 12.96 -19.53
N SER A 72 6.09 13.83 -18.75
CA SER A 72 6.75 14.98 -18.12
C SER A 72 7.71 14.59 -17.00
N VAL A 73 7.54 13.39 -16.43
CA VAL A 73 8.37 12.92 -15.32
C VAL A 73 9.59 12.21 -15.89
N PRO A 74 10.83 12.63 -15.55
CA PRO A 74 12.03 11.87 -15.91
C PRO A 74 12.00 10.46 -15.32
N SER A 75 12.71 9.52 -15.93
CA SER A 75 12.89 8.20 -15.33
C SER A 75 13.65 8.34 -14.00
N GLY A 76 13.12 7.75 -12.92
CA GLY A 76 13.55 8.03 -11.55
C GLY A 76 13.82 6.78 -10.71
N SER A 77 14.33 6.99 -9.50
CA SER A 77 14.58 5.95 -8.49
C SER A 77 13.39 5.82 -7.51
N ARG A 78 13.42 4.76 -6.69
CA ARG A 78 12.40 4.42 -5.67
C ARG A 78 12.09 5.53 -4.67
N GLU A 79 12.99 6.48 -4.48
CA GLU A 79 12.88 7.50 -3.43
C GLU A 79 11.80 8.56 -3.73
N ASN A 80 11.33 8.65 -4.98
CA ASN A 80 10.36 9.64 -5.41
C ASN A 80 9.18 8.96 -6.11
N PRO A 81 8.21 8.37 -5.36
CA PRO A 81 6.98 7.86 -5.98
C PRO A 81 6.25 8.99 -6.70
N VAL A 82 5.61 8.67 -7.82
CA VAL A 82 4.92 9.64 -8.67
C VAL A 82 3.43 9.33 -8.61
N ILE A 83 2.65 10.27 -8.11
CA ILE A 83 1.20 10.18 -8.01
C ILE A 83 0.60 11.09 -9.07
N ILE A 84 -0.23 10.51 -9.94
CA ILE A 84 -1.01 11.24 -10.95
C ILE A 84 -2.48 11.18 -10.52
N HIS A 85 -2.99 12.30 -10.04
CA HIS A 85 -4.39 12.51 -9.71
C HIS A 85 -5.17 12.85 -10.97
N ILE A 86 -6.24 12.10 -11.24
CA ILE A 86 -7.01 12.17 -12.48
C ILE A 86 -8.46 12.53 -12.11
N LYS A 87 -8.88 13.74 -12.47
CA LYS A 87 -10.25 14.20 -12.26
C LYS A 87 -11.26 13.35 -13.05
N PRO A 88 -12.56 13.42 -12.73
CA PRO A 88 -13.62 12.83 -13.54
C PRO A 88 -13.55 13.31 -14.99
N GLY A 89 -13.67 12.38 -15.93
CA GLY A 89 -13.54 12.62 -17.35
C GLY A 89 -13.31 11.34 -18.13
N THR A 90 -13.58 11.38 -19.44
CA THR A 90 -13.20 10.31 -20.38
C THR A 90 -11.94 10.71 -21.12
N TYR A 91 -10.85 10.00 -20.86
CA TYR A 91 -9.53 10.21 -21.44
C TYR A 91 -9.34 9.18 -22.56
N LYS A 92 -9.65 9.59 -23.79
CA LYS A 92 -9.53 8.73 -24.98
C LYS A 92 -8.13 8.83 -25.59
N GLU A 93 -7.19 8.06 -25.06
CA GLU A 93 -5.78 8.05 -25.46
C GLU A 93 -5.14 6.67 -25.25
N LEU A 94 -4.04 6.40 -25.96
CA LEU A 94 -3.20 5.24 -25.68
C LEU A 94 -2.24 5.58 -24.54
N ILE A 95 -2.26 4.78 -23.48
CA ILE A 95 -1.40 4.98 -22.31
C ILE A 95 -0.30 3.92 -22.30
N TYR A 96 0.94 4.35 -22.17
CA TYR A 96 2.10 3.50 -21.99
C TYR A 96 2.98 4.03 -20.84
N LEU A 97 3.05 3.26 -19.76
CA LEU A 97 3.98 3.47 -18.66
C LEU A 97 5.21 2.59 -18.87
N GLN A 98 6.32 3.23 -19.21
CA GLN A 98 7.57 2.57 -19.57
C GLN A 98 8.25 1.88 -18.39
N ARG A 99 8.99 0.80 -18.65
CA ARG A 99 9.65 -0.02 -17.62
C ARG A 99 10.54 0.76 -16.66
N GLU A 100 11.23 1.79 -17.16
CA GLU A 100 12.12 2.65 -16.39
C GLU A 100 11.40 3.67 -15.48
N LYS A 101 10.08 3.78 -15.57
CA LYS A 101 9.24 4.68 -14.78
C LYS A 101 8.54 3.94 -13.63
N ARG A 102 9.33 3.45 -12.67
CA ARG A 102 8.84 2.70 -11.50
C ARG A 102 8.12 3.60 -10.49
N PHE A 103 7.32 3.00 -9.62
CA PHE A 103 6.63 3.66 -8.49
C PHE A 103 5.61 4.74 -8.90
N PHE A 104 4.94 4.53 -10.04
CA PHE A 104 3.82 5.37 -10.45
C PHE A 104 2.51 4.90 -9.83
N LYS A 105 1.73 5.86 -9.33
CA LYS A 105 0.38 5.68 -8.80
C LYS A 105 -0.58 6.51 -9.64
N LEU A 106 -1.60 5.89 -10.25
CA LEU A 106 -2.72 6.61 -10.86
C LEU A 106 -3.90 6.62 -9.88
N VAL A 107 -4.44 7.80 -9.57
CA VAL A 107 -5.55 7.94 -8.63
C VAL A 107 -6.67 8.69 -9.29
N GLY A 108 -7.79 8.01 -9.56
CA GLY A 108 -9.03 8.67 -9.93
C GLY A 108 -9.77 9.20 -8.71
N GLU A 109 -10.67 10.16 -8.92
CA GLU A 109 -11.58 10.61 -7.85
C GLU A 109 -12.78 9.66 -7.69
N ASN A 110 -13.23 9.03 -8.78
CA ASN A 110 -14.33 8.09 -8.75
C ASN A 110 -14.23 7.06 -9.90
N PRO A 111 -14.31 5.75 -9.59
CA PRO A 111 -14.07 4.70 -10.57
C PRO A 111 -15.08 4.67 -11.70
N THR A 112 -16.28 5.24 -11.53
CA THR A 112 -17.34 5.22 -12.53
C THR A 112 -17.29 6.36 -13.54
N ASN A 113 -16.52 7.42 -13.26
CA ASN A 113 -16.49 8.62 -14.10
C ASN A 113 -15.07 9.11 -14.44
N THR A 114 -14.01 8.55 -13.85
CA THR A 114 -12.63 8.69 -14.32
C THR A 114 -12.29 7.50 -15.23
N ILE A 115 -12.34 7.68 -16.55
CA ILE A 115 -12.27 6.59 -17.54
C ILE A 115 -11.07 6.77 -18.46
N LEU A 116 -10.14 5.81 -18.45
CA LEU A 116 -9.02 5.70 -19.38
C LEU A 116 -9.39 4.71 -20.48
N THR A 117 -9.55 5.19 -21.72
CA THR A 117 -10.15 4.38 -22.79
C THR A 117 -9.48 4.55 -24.13
N PHE A 118 -9.56 3.50 -24.94
CA PHE A 118 -9.30 3.52 -26.37
C PHE A 118 -10.09 2.37 -27.01
N ASN A 119 -9.92 2.12 -28.32
CA ASN A 119 -10.77 1.18 -29.05
C ASN A 119 -10.06 0.41 -30.18
N LEU A 120 -8.78 0.07 -30.00
CA LEU A 120 -8.10 -0.83 -30.93
C LEU A 120 -8.58 -2.28 -30.73
N TYR A 121 -8.67 -3.03 -31.82
CA TYR A 121 -9.00 -4.46 -31.81
C TYR A 121 -8.20 -5.21 -32.88
N ALA A 122 -8.00 -6.51 -32.68
CA ALA A 122 -7.00 -7.29 -33.42
C ALA A 122 -7.25 -7.34 -34.94
N GLY A 123 -8.52 -7.24 -35.36
CA GLY A 123 -8.96 -7.27 -36.74
C GLY A 123 -8.73 -5.98 -37.53
N ILE A 124 -8.31 -4.88 -36.90
CA ILE A 124 -7.96 -3.64 -37.61
C ILE A 124 -6.86 -3.95 -38.63
N THR A 125 -7.08 -3.55 -39.88
CA THR A 125 -6.10 -3.72 -40.96
C THR A 125 -5.04 -2.63 -40.89
N ASN A 126 -3.77 -3.01 -40.87
CA ASN A 126 -2.63 -2.09 -40.89
C ASN A 126 -2.29 -1.63 -42.33
N ALA A 127 -1.27 -0.77 -42.46
CA ALA A 127 -0.83 -0.25 -43.77
C ALA A 127 -0.40 -1.34 -44.76
N GLU A 128 0.04 -2.51 -44.26
CA GLU A 128 0.43 -3.66 -45.07
C GLU A 128 -0.74 -4.62 -45.40
N GLY A 129 -1.98 -4.23 -45.10
CA GLY A 129 -3.17 -5.05 -45.38
C GLY A 129 -3.37 -6.23 -44.43
N LYS A 130 -2.68 -6.25 -43.28
CA LYS A 130 -2.73 -7.37 -42.30
C LYS A 130 -3.43 -6.94 -41.00
N PRO A 131 -4.09 -7.86 -40.29
CA PRO A 131 -4.61 -7.59 -38.95
C PRO A 131 -3.49 -7.15 -37.98
N ILE A 132 -3.73 -6.13 -37.15
CA ILE A 132 -2.74 -5.67 -36.15
C ILE A 132 -2.43 -6.73 -35.07
N GLY A 133 -3.37 -7.65 -34.83
CA GLY A 133 -3.26 -8.71 -33.83
C GLY A 133 -3.46 -8.22 -32.39
N THR A 134 -3.72 -9.15 -31.47
CA THR A 134 -4.08 -8.90 -30.06
C THR A 134 -3.10 -7.98 -29.33
N PHE A 135 -1.80 -8.22 -29.45
CA PHE A 135 -0.78 -7.55 -28.63
C PHE A 135 -0.57 -6.06 -28.95
N LYS A 136 -1.19 -5.55 -30.02
CA LYS A 136 -1.17 -4.13 -30.40
C LYS A 136 -2.46 -3.39 -30.03
N THR A 137 -3.41 -4.06 -29.38
CA THR A 137 -4.72 -3.51 -29.02
C THR A 137 -4.86 -2.85 -27.63
N PRO A 138 -3.95 -2.97 -26.65
CA PRO A 138 -4.17 -2.39 -25.32
C PRO A 138 -4.47 -0.89 -25.37
N SER A 139 -5.56 -0.46 -24.73
CA SER A 139 -5.77 0.96 -24.41
C SER A 139 -4.69 1.47 -23.45
N THR A 140 -4.32 0.64 -22.47
CA THR A 140 -3.26 0.92 -21.49
C THR A 140 -2.24 -0.20 -21.43
N THR A 141 -0.95 0.13 -21.43
CA THR A 141 0.16 -0.80 -21.20
C THR A 141 0.99 -0.33 -20.01
N ILE A 142 1.14 -1.21 -19.01
CA ILE A 142 1.94 -0.99 -17.80
C ILE A 142 3.14 -1.94 -17.83
N ASP A 143 4.30 -1.43 -18.25
CA ASP A 143 5.56 -2.20 -18.27
C ASP A 143 6.44 -1.94 -17.04
N ALA A 144 6.15 -0.87 -16.29
CA ALA A 144 6.85 -0.52 -15.05
C ALA A 144 6.51 -1.43 -13.87
N ASP A 145 7.54 -1.74 -13.07
CA ASP A 145 7.38 -2.36 -11.76
C ASP A 145 6.84 -1.34 -10.73
N ASP A 146 6.24 -1.86 -9.66
CA ASP A 146 5.73 -1.10 -8.51
C ASP A 146 4.62 -0.09 -8.88
N PHE A 147 3.85 -0.41 -9.92
CA PHE A 147 2.71 0.37 -10.35
C PHE A 147 1.52 0.21 -9.41
N THR A 148 0.79 1.30 -9.14
CA THR A 148 -0.49 1.24 -8.43
C THR A 148 -1.57 2.04 -9.17
N ALA A 149 -2.82 1.56 -9.13
CA ALA A 149 -3.97 2.29 -9.63
C ALA A 149 -5.15 2.18 -8.67
N GLU A 150 -5.82 3.31 -8.42
CA GLU A 150 -6.94 3.40 -7.49
C GLU A 150 -8.08 4.24 -8.07
N ASN A 151 -9.32 3.81 -7.82
CA ASN A 151 -10.55 4.60 -8.06
C ASN A 151 -10.75 5.09 -9.51
N LEU A 152 -10.39 4.30 -10.52
CA LEU A 152 -10.56 4.65 -11.94
C LEU A 152 -10.97 3.44 -12.80
N THR A 153 -11.35 3.72 -14.06
CA THR A 153 -11.67 2.70 -15.07
C THR A 153 -10.56 2.59 -16.11
N PHE A 154 -10.14 1.36 -16.43
CA PHE A 154 -9.45 1.02 -17.68
C PHE A 154 -10.45 0.34 -18.62
N GLU A 155 -10.57 0.86 -19.85
CA GLU A 155 -11.57 0.40 -20.81
C GLU A 155 -10.98 0.18 -22.21
N ASN A 156 -11.46 -0.85 -22.90
CA ASN A 156 -11.46 -0.88 -24.35
C ASN A 156 -12.90 -0.82 -24.88
N SER A 157 -13.22 0.27 -25.57
CA SER A 157 -14.57 0.60 -26.06
C SER A 157 -14.86 0.06 -27.47
N ALA A 158 -14.04 -0.87 -28.00
CA ALA A 158 -14.22 -1.43 -29.34
C ALA A 158 -15.47 -2.34 -29.47
N GLY A 159 -16.02 -2.83 -28.36
CA GLY A 159 -17.18 -3.73 -28.36
C GLY A 159 -16.83 -5.19 -28.65
N ALA A 160 -17.83 -5.98 -29.06
CA ALA A 160 -17.69 -7.42 -29.32
C ALA A 160 -17.06 -7.71 -30.71
N VAL A 161 -15.86 -7.20 -30.96
CA VAL A 161 -15.17 -7.22 -32.27
C VAL A 161 -14.00 -8.22 -32.36
N GLY A 162 -13.94 -9.17 -31.42
CA GLY A 162 -12.77 -10.02 -31.21
C GLY A 162 -11.84 -9.45 -30.15
N GLN A 163 -10.55 -9.82 -30.19
CA GLN A 163 -9.59 -9.48 -29.15
C GLN A 163 -9.35 -7.96 -29.08
N ALA A 164 -9.59 -7.37 -27.91
CA ALA A 164 -9.46 -5.94 -27.67
C ALA A 164 -9.13 -5.68 -26.19
N LEU A 165 -7.87 -5.37 -25.90
CA LEU A 165 -7.37 -5.25 -24.53
C LEU A 165 -7.69 -3.88 -23.94
N ALA A 166 -8.30 -3.84 -22.76
CA ALA A 166 -8.40 -2.63 -21.93
C ALA A 166 -7.04 -2.32 -21.31
N ILE A 167 -6.38 -3.34 -20.78
CA ILE A 167 -5.06 -3.19 -20.17
C ILE A 167 -4.16 -4.40 -20.43
N ARG A 168 -2.87 -4.12 -20.59
CA ARG A 168 -1.77 -5.10 -20.52
C ARG A 168 -0.85 -4.74 -19.37
N VAL A 169 -0.53 -5.72 -18.53
CA VAL A 169 0.38 -5.56 -17.39
C VAL A 169 1.57 -6.51 -17.53
N ASP A 170 2.75 -5.92 -17.56
CA ASP A 170 4.05 -6.55 -17.73
C ASP A 170 5.00 -6.34 -16.53
N GLY A 171 4.73 -5.33 -15.71
CA GLY A 171 5.52 -5.02 -14.51
C GLY A 171 5.31 -5.98 -13.35
N ASP A 172 6.31 -6.10 -12.48
CA ASP A 172 6.24 -6.80 -11.20
C ASP A 172 5.74 -5.87 -10.08
N ARG A 173 5.07 -6.44 -9.07
CA ARG A 173 4.49 -5.72 -7.93
C ARG A 173 3.45 -4.66 -8.34
N ALA A 174 2.58 -4.97 -9.30
CA ALA A 174 1.48 -4.08 -9.70
C ALA A 174 0.23 -4.29 -8.83
N ALA A 175 -0.40 -3.21 -8.35
CA ALA A 175 -1.62 -3.30 -7.55
C ALA A 175 -2.77 -2.40 -8.06
N PHE A 176 -4.00 -2.92 -8.01
CA PHE A 176 -5.21 -2.24 -8.47
C PHE A 176 -6.27 -2.31 -7.38
N ARG A 177 -6.78 -1.16 -6.91
CA ARG A 177 -7.81 -1.10 -5.86
C ARG A 177 -9.02 -0.29 -6.29
N ASN A 178 -10.20 -0.85 -6.09
CA ASN A 178 -11.45 -0.19 -6.47
C ASN A 178 -11.43 0.30 -7.93
N CYS A 179 -10.83 -0.50 -8.83
CA CYS A 179 -10.73 -0.19 -10.25
C CYS A 179 -11.80 -0.95 -11.04
N ARG A 180 -12.18 -0.41 -12.19
CA ARG A 180 -13.01 -1.11 -13.18
C ARG A 180 -12.17 -1.45 -14.40
N LEU A 181 -12.30 -2.68 -14.89
CA LEU A 181 -11.59 -3.16 -16.07
C LEU A 181 -12.62 -3.69 -17.07
N LEU A 182 -12.89 -2.89 -18.10
CA LEU A 182 -14.07 -3.03 -18.97
C LEU A 182 -13.67 -3.40 -20.40
N GLY A 183 -14.25 -4.48 -20.91
CA GLY A 183 -14.05 -4.96 -22.28
C GLY A 183 -14.92 -6.17 -22.61
N TRP A 184 -14.62 -6.83 -23.73
CA TRP A 184 -15.29 -8.04 -24.21
C TRP A 184 -14.33 -9.22 -24.24
N GLN A 185 -13.73 -9.53 -25.40
CA GLN A 185 -12.75 -10.60 -25.52
C GLN A 185 -11.35 -10.06 -25.22
N ASP A 186 -10.58 -10.81 -24.42
CA ASP A 186 -9.20 -10.49 -24.03
C ASP A 186 -9.09 -9.16 -23.23
N THR A 187 -10.08 -8.81 -22.38
CA THR A 187 -10.11 -7.53 -21.63
C THR A 187 -8.80 -7.20 -20.91
N ILE A 188 -8.21 -8.14 -20.16
CA ILE A 188 -6.97 -7.92 -19.41
C ILE A 188 -5.91 -8.98 -19.73
N LEU A 189 -4.75 -8.52 -20.17
CA LEU A 189 -3.55 -9.35 -20.34
C LEU A 189 -2.62 -9.17 -19.15
N LEU A 190 -2.58 -10.17 -18.27
CA LEU A 190 -1.67 -10.23 -17.13
C LEU A 190 -0.46 -11.06 -17.54
N ASN A 191 0.49 -10.42 -18.24
CA ASN A 191 1.49 -11.13 -19.03
C ASN A 191 2.57 -11.79 -18.14
N ARG A 192 3.11 -11.07 -17.16
CA ARG A 192 4.17 -11.55 -16.25
C ARG A 192 4.18 -10.76 -14.94
N GLY A 193 5.09 -11.13 -14.03
CA GLY A 193 5.26 -10.47 -12.73
C GLY A 193 4.16 -10.85 -11.74
N ARG A 194 4.23 -10.24 -10.55
CA ARG A 194 3.26 -10.44 -9.47
C ARG A 194 2.29 -9.27 -9.41
N GLN A 195 1.00 -9.58 -9.29
CA GLN A 195 -0.06 -8.58 -9.41
C GLN A 195 -1.17 -8.79 -8.37
N TYR A 196 -1.76 -7.71 -7.88
CA TYR A 196 -2.81 -7.73 -6.86
C TYR A 196 -4.00 -6.88 -7.28
N PHE A 197 -5.21 -7.46 -7.23
CA PHE A 197 -6.45 -6.77 -7.52
C PHE A 197 -7.36 -6.87 -6.30
N GLU A 198 -7.87 -5.75 -5.82
CA GLU A 198 -8.75 -5.69 -4.64
C GLU A 198 -9.97 -4.83 -4.94
N ASN A 199 -11.15 -5.33 -4.57
CA ASN A 199 -12.43 -4.63 -4.76
C ASN A 199 -12.66 -4.15 -6.21
N CYS A 200 -12.11 -4.87 -7.20
CA CYS A 200 -12.21 -4.49 -8.61
C CYS A 200 -13.45 -5.09 -9.28
N PHE A 201 -13.95 -4.40 -10.31
CA PHE A 201 -15.03 -4.87 -11.17
C PHE A 201 -14.50 -5.16 -12.58
N ILE A 202 -14.53 -6.41 -13.00
CA ILE A 202 -13.90 -6.87 -14.24
C ILE A 202 -14.94 -7.52 -15.15
N THR A 203 -15.03 -7.06 -16.41
CA THR A 203 -16.02 -7.57 -17.37
C THR A 203 -15.39 -8.15 -18.63
N GLY A 204 -16.09 -9.12 -19.22
CA GLY A 204 -15.74 -9.62 -20.54
C GLY A 204 -16.53 -10.84 -20.98
N THR A 205 -16.11 -11.46 -22.09
CA THR A 205 -16.76 -12.62 -22.71
C THR A 205 -15.80 -13.81 -22.81
N VAL A 206 -14.86 -13.77 -23.74
CA VAL A 206 -13.92 -14.86 -24.04
C VAL A 206 -12.55 -14.48 -23.50
N ASP A 207 -11.96 -15.36 -22.70
CA ASP A 207 -10.57 -15.28 -22.19
C ASP A 207 -10.22 -13.92 -21.58
N PHE A 208 -11.20 -13.28 -20.95
CA PHE A 208 -11.07 -11.86 -20.65
C PHE A 208 -10.09 -11.57 -19.51
N ILE A 209 -9.61 -12.60 -18.81
CA ILE A 209 -8.44 -12.58 -17.92
C ILE A 209 -7.44 -13.63 -18.43
N PHE A 210 -6.36 -13.21 -19.09
CA PHE A 210 -5.41 -14.16 -19.69
C PHE A 210 -3.95 -13.75 -19.48
N GLY A 211 -3.04 -14.72 -19.63
CA GLY A 211 -1.60 -14.50 -19.49
C GLY A 211 -0.92 -15.41 -18.46
N ALA A 212 0.33 -15.11 -18.13
CA ALA A 212 1.22 -15.95 -17.33
C ALA A 212 1.56 -15.39 -15.94
N ALA A 213 1.10 -14.19 -15.56
CA ALA A 213 1.42 -13.57 -14.27
C ALA A 213 1.01 -14.40 -13.05
N THR A 214 1.65 -14.13 -11.91
CA THR A 214 1.19 -14.59 -10.60
C THR A 214 0.25 -13.52 -10.04
N THR A 215 -1.04 -13.83 -9.90
CA THR A 215 -2.04 -12.80 -9.58
C THR A 215 -2.97 -13.25 -8.46
N TRP A 216 -3.19 -12.36 -7.49
CA TRP A 216 -4.24 -12.51 -6.49
C TRP A 216 -5.36 -11.50 -6.73
N PHE A 217 -6.60 -12.00 -6.79
CA PHE A 217 -7.81 -11.20 -6.82
C PHE A 217 -8.54 -11.37 -5.50
N GLU A 218 -8.72 -10.28 -4.76
CA GLU A 218 -9.41 -10.23 -3.47
C GLU A 218 -10.71 -9.44 -3.61
N ASN A 219 -11.84 -9.99 -3.13
CA ASN A 219 -13.12 -9.29 -3.09
C ASN A 219 -13.57 -8.65 -4.42
N CYS A 220 -13.12 -9.18 -5.55
CA CYS A 220 -13.47 -8.66 -6.87
C CYS A 220 -14.81 -9.20 -7.36
N GLU A 221 -15.51 -8.45 -8.20
CA GLU A 221 -16.61 -8.99 -9.02
C GLU A 221 -16.12 -9.23 -10.45
N ILE A 222 -16.25 -10.48 -10.88
CA ILE A 222 -15.88 -10.95 -12.21
C ILE A 222 -17.19 -11.24 -12.97
N ARG A 223 -17.56 -10.35 -13.89
CA ARG A 223 -18.85 -10.39 -14.57
C ARG A 223 -18.72 -10.81 -16.03
N ALA A 224 -19.33 -11.94 -16.36
CA ALA A 224 -19.44 -12.40 -17.75
C ALA A 224 -20.56 -11.63 -18.48
N LEU A 225 -20.21 -10.98 -19.58
CA LEU A 225 -21.15 -10.25 -20.44
C LEU A 225 -21.82 -11.15 -21.49
N GLY A 226 -21.33 -12.36 -21.67
CA GLY A 226 -21.81 -13.32 -22.66
C GLY A 226 -21.15 -14.68 -22.49
N ASN A 227 -21.49 -15.60 -23.39
CA ASN A 227 -20.92 -16.94 -23.34
C ASN A 227 -19.40 -16.91 -23.58
N GLY A 228 -18.65 -17.66 -22.78
CA GLY A 228 -17.20 -17.73 -22.95
C GLY A 228 -16.48 -18.35 -21.76
N TYR A 229 -15.38 -17.72 -21.38
CA TYR A 229 -14.41 -18.23 -20.41
C TYR A 229 -13.88 -17.04 -19.61
N LEU A 230 -13.90 -17.14 -18.27
CA LEU A 230 -13.34 -16.07 -17.45
C LEU A 230 -11.82 -16.00 -17.63
N THR A 231 -11.13 -17.14 -17.52
CA THR A 231 -9.67 -17.17 -17.58
C THR A 231 -9.11 -18.00 -18.74
N ALA A 232 -7.96 -17.56 -19.25
CA ALA A 232 -7.08 -18.33 -20.12
C ALA A 232 -5.61 -18.22 -19.66
N ALA A 233 -5.26 -18.97 -18.62
CA ALA A 233 -3.93 -18.92 -18.02
C ALA A 233 -2.88 -19.63 -18.90
N SER A 234 -1.67 -19.07 -18.94
CA SER A 234 -0.47 -19.63 -19.58
C SER A 234 0.69 -19.79 -18.61
N THR A 235 0.40 -20.04 -17.34
CA THR A 235 1.37 -20.17 -16.26
C THR A 235 2.48 -21.17 -16.61
N PRO A 236 3.77 -20.79 -16.50
CA PRO A 236 4.91 -21.70 -16.67
C PRO A 236 4.96 -22.78 -15.59
N ILE A 237 5.72 -23.85 -15.86
CA ILE A 237 5.90 -24.99 -14.94
C ILE A 237 6.64 -24.59 -13.65
N ASP A 238 7.61 -23.68 -13.76
CA ASP A 238 8.48 -23.19 -12.69
C ASP A 238 7.83 -22.11 -11.83
N GLN A 239 6.67 -21.59 -12.24
CA GLN A 239 5.90 -20.63 -11.47
C GLN A 239 4.84 -21.35 -10.62
N PRO A 240 4.93 -21.37 -9.27
CA PRO A 240 4.04 -22.17 -8.42
C PRO A 240 2.55 -21.79 -8.51
N PHE A 241 2.26 -20.52 -8.71
CA PHE A 241 0.91 -19.97 -8.76
C PHE A 241 0.67 -19.19 -10.05
N GLY A 242 -0.53 -19.31 -10.61
CA GLY A 242 -1.02 -18.46 -11.68
C GLY A 242 -2.01 -17.45 -11.11
N PHE A 243 -3.27 -17.59 -11.50
CA PHE A 243 -4.35 -16.75 -10.98
C PHE A 243 -4.99 -17.37 -9.73
N VAL A 244 -5.17 -16.59 -8.68
CA VAL A 244 -5.89 -16.98 -7.46
C VAL A 244 -6.99 -15.97 -7.19
N PHE A 245 -8.23 -16.43 -7.17
CA PHE A 245 -9.41 -15.63 -6.83
C PHE A 245 -9.86 -15.99 -5.42
N SER A 246 -9.91 -15.00 -4.54
CA SER A 246 -10.25 -15.15 -3.13
C SER A 246 -11.41 -14.23 -2.79
N ASN A 247 -12.47 -14.80 -2.21
CA ASN A 247 -13.68 -14.07 -1.80
C ASN A 247 -14.37 -13.28 -2.93
N CYS A 248 -14.12 -13.66 -4.19
CA CYS A 248 -14.68 -12.98 -5.36
C CYS A 248 -16.14 -13.38 -5.62
N LYS A 249 -16.86 -12.54 -6.37
CA LYS A 249 -18.18 -12.82 -6.93
C LYS A 249 -18.08 -13.11 -8.42
N ILE A 250 -18.67 -14.22 -8.86
CA ILE A 250 -18.75 -14.61 -10.27
C ILE A 250 -20.20 -14.44 -10.75
N THR A 251 -20.43 -13.42 -11.57
CA THR A 251 -21.76 -12.96 -12.00
C THR A 251 -21.90 -12.98 -13.52
N GLY A 252 -23.14 -12.87 -14.01
CA GLY A 252 -23.45 -12.72 -15.44
C GLY A 252 -24.35 -11.51 -15.65
N GLU A 253 -24.17 -10.80 -16.77
CA GLU A 253 -24.94 -9.57 -17.08
C GLU A 253 -26.42 -9.88 -17.34
N THR A 254 -26.70 -10.91 -18.14
CA THR A 254 -28.07 -11.31 -18.50
C THR A 254 -28.26 -12.82 -18.41
N SER A 255 -29.47 -13.29 -18.07
CA SER A 255 -29.86 -14.69 -18.33
C SER A 255 -30.25 -14.81 -19.82
N PRO A 256 -29.76 -15.80 -20.59
CA PRO A 256 -29.11 -17.03 -20.18
C PRO A 256 -27.58 -17.07 -20.41
N THR A 257 -26.81 -16.05 -20.00
CA THR A 257 -25.34 -16.07 -20.11
C THR A 257 -24.73 -17.28 -19.40
N LYS A 258 -23.81 -17.99 -20.06
CA LYS A 258 -23.11 -19.17 -19.52
C LYS A 258 -21.62 -19.16 -19.81
N THR A 259 -20.81 -19.28 -18.76
CA THR A 259 -19.34 -19.21 -18.84
C THR A 259 -18.67 -20.39 -18.14
N PHE A 260 -17.45 -20.69 -18.57
CA PHE A 260 -16.53 -21.55 -17.82
C PHE A 260 -15.61 -20.68 -16.96
N LEU A 261 -15.18 -21.20 -15.80
CA LEU A 261 -14.19 -20.58 -14.93
C LEU A 261 -12.86 -20.35 -15.65
N GLY A 262 -12.47 -21.26 -16.55
CA GLY A 262 -11.31 -21.05 -17.40
C GLY A 262 -10.98 -22.19 -18.34
N ARG A 263 -9.94 -21.98 -19.15
CA ARG A 263 -9.35 -22.97 -20.06
C ARG A 263 -7.84 -22.80 -20.22
N PRO A 264 -7.06 -23.88 -20.42
CA PRO A 264 -5.60 -23.80 -20.42
C PRO A 264 -5.06 -23.27 -21.75
N TRP A 265 -4.60 -22.01 -21.78
CA TRP A 265 -3.90 -21.48 -22.95
C TRP A 265 -2.55 -22.21 -23.14
N ARG A 266 -1.90 -22.59 -22.02
CA ARG A 266 -0.75 -23.51 -21.98
C ARG A 266 -1.00 -24.66 -21.00
N ILE A 267 -0.31 -25.77 -21.19
CA ILE A 267 -0.59 -27.04 -20.48
C ILE A 267 -0.34 -26.97 -18.96
N TYR A 268 0.55 -26.10 -18.48
CA TYR A 268 0.84 -25.91 -17.04
C TYR A 268 0.00 -24.80 -16.37
N ALA A 269 -1.09 -24.38 -17.03
CA ALA A 269 -1.98 -23.33 -16.55
C ALA A 269 -2.41 -23.55 -15.09
N SER A 270 -2.40 -22.47 -14.31
CA SER A 270 -2.76 -22.48 -12.89
C SER A 270 -3.83 -21.44 -12.62
N THR A 271 -4.96 -21.87 -12.04
CA THR A 271 -6.08 -21.01 -11.68
C THR A 271 -6.81 -21.62 -10.49
N ILE A 272 -6.98 -20.86 -9.41
CA ILE A 272 -7.58 -21.33 -8.17
C ILE A 272 -8.71 -20.38 -7.77
N PHE A 273 -9.88 -20.92 -7.40
CA PHE A 273 -10.98 -20.15 -6.80
C PHE A 273 -11.20 -20.58 -5.35
N LEU A 274 -11.06 -19.65 -4.41
CA LEU A 274 -11.19 -19.82 -2.97
C LEU A 274 -12.36 -18.98 -2.45
N ASN A 275 -13.28 -19.61 -1.71
CA ASN A 275 -14.38 -18.92 -1.02
C ASN A 275 -15.25 -18.01 -1.90
N CYS A 276 -15.33 -18.30 -3.21
CA CYS A 276 -16.01 -17.42 -4.15
C CYS A 276 -17.53 -17.67 -4.16
N GLN A 277 -18.31 -16.61 -4.37
CA GLN A 277 -19.76 -16.72 -4.62
C GLN A 277 -20.00 -16.83 -6.13
N MET A 278 -20.49 -17.97 -6.59
CA MET A 278 -20.74 -18.25 -8.00
C MET A 278 -22.25 -18.30 -8.31
N SER A 279 -22.71 -17.36 -9.14
CA SER A 279 -24.08 -17.40 -9.67
C SER A 279 -24.27 -18.57 -10.66
N ALA A 280 -25.52 -18.80 -11.09
CA ALA A 280 -25.84 -19.83 -12.08
C ALA A 280 -25.26 -19.58 -13.48
N VAL A 281 -24.47 -18.51 -13.68
CA VAL A 281 -23.72 -18.24 -14.91
C VAL A 281 -22.65 -19.30 -15.16
N VAL A 282 -22.07 -19.88 -14.10
CA VAL A 282 -21.01 -20.89 -14.22
C VAL A 282 -21.61 -22.20 -14.68
N ARG A 283 -21.04 -22.78 -15.74
CA ARG A 283 -21.45 -24.09 -16.27
C ARG A 283 -21.17 -25.21 -15.26
N PRO A 284 -22.00 -26.27 -15.19
CA PRO A 284 -21.80 -27.38 -14.25
C PRO A 284 -20.40 -28.01 -14.32
N GLU A 285 -19.85 -28.15 -15.54
CA GLU A 285 -18.51 -28.67 -15.81
C GLU A 285 -17.41 -27.81 -15.16
N GLY A 286 -17.68 -26.52 -14.95
CA GLY A 286 -16.77 -25.52 -14.39
C GLY A 286 -15.66 -25.10 -15.34
N TRP A 287 -15.00 -26.05 -15.99
CA TRP A 287 -13.76 -25.83 -16.75
C TRP A 287 -13.81 -26.44 -18.14
N ASN A 288 -13.00 -25.90 -19.06
CA ASN A 288 -12.83 -26.43 -20.40
C ASN A 288 -11.35 -26.73 -20.65
N ASP A 289 -11.04 -27.82 -21.34
CA ASP A 289 -9.66 -28.28 -21.53
C ASP A 289 -8.97 -27.71 -22.78
N TRP A 290 -9.62 -26.81 -23.54
CA TRP A 290 -9.11 -26.31 -24.82
C TRP A 290 -8.86 -27.44 -25.84
N LYS A 291 -9.49 -28.61 -25.72
CA LYS A 291 -9.10 -29.81 -26.50
C LYS A 291 -7.63 -30.22 -26.29
N LYS A 292 -7.07 -29.95 -25.10
CA LYS A 292 -5.71 -30.32 -24.67
C LYS A 292 -5.80 -31.37 -23.58
N THR A 293 -5.95 -32.63 -23.97
CA THR A 293 -6.04 -33.75 -23.01
C THR A 293 -4.74 -33.99 -22.26
N ASP A 294 -3.60 -33.63 -22.85
CA ASP A 294 -2.28 -33.60 -22.20
C ASP A 294 -2.18 -32.58 -21.05
N ALA A 295 -3.06 -31.57 -21.04
CA ALA A 295 -3.15 -30.61 -19.94
C ALA A 295 -3.73 -31.24 -18.66
N HIS A 296 -4.56 -32.29 -18.75
CA HIS A 296 -5.27 -32.86 -17.60
C HIS A 296 -4.34 -33.32 -16.47
N THR A 297 -3.12 -33.76 -16.81
CA THR A 297 -2.10 -34.19 -15.84
C THR A 297 -1.24 -33.04 -15.32
N THR A 298 -1.14 -31.93 -16.04
CA THR A 298 -0.17 -30.85 -15.79
C THR A 298 -0.78 -29.54 -15.29
N ILE A 299 -2.06 -29.27 -15.56
CA ILE A 299 -2.77 -28.10 -15.05
C ILE A 299 -2.88 -28.11 -13.53
N ARG A 300 -3.01 -26.93 -12.96
CA ARG A 300 -3.20 -26.69 -11.52
C ARG A 300 -4.49 -25.89 -11.30
N TYR A 301 -5.59 -26.46 -11.80
CA TYR A 301 -6.94 -25.89 -11.61
C TYR A 301 -7.57 -26.47 -10.36
N ALA A 302 -8.10 -25.60 -9.50
CA ALA A 302 -8.72 -26.02 -8.25
C ALA A 302 -9.79 -25.05 -7.77
N GLU A 303 -10.72 -25.58 -6.98
CA GLU A 303 -11.77 -24.81 -6.30
C GLU A 303 -11.81 -25.24 -4.83
N PHE A 304 -12.05 -24.31 -3.91
CA PHE A 304 -12.24 -24.62 -2.50
C PHE A 304 -13.24 -23.71 -1.82
N SER A 305 -14.22 -24.30 -1.13
CA SER A 305 -15.22 -23.61 -0.30
C SER A 305 -16.01 -22.49 -1.00
N SER A 306 -16.10 -22.51 -2.33
CA SER A 306 -17.00 -21.65 -3.10
C SER A 306 -18.47 -22.00 -2.83
N ARG A 307 -19.37 -21.03 -3.00
CA ARG A 307 -20.81 -21.10 -2.68
C ARG A 307 -21.66 -20.59 -3.83
N GLY A 308 -22.96 -20.88 -3.81
CA GLY A 308 -23.93 -20.43 -4.81
C GLY A 308 -24.25 -21.46 -5.89
N ALA A 309 -25.23 -21.14 -6.74
CA ALA A 309 -25.78 -22.07 -7.73
C ALA A 309 -24.75 -22.57 -8.76
N GLY A 310 -23.72 -21.78 -9.06
CA GLY A 310 -22.64 -22.17 -9.97
C GLY A 310 -21.49 -22.94 -9.32
N ALA A 311 -21.47 -23.06 -7.99
CA ALA A 311 -20.36 -23.65 -7.24
C ALA A 311 -20.53 -25.15 -6.93
N SER A 312 -21.59 -25.80 -7.44
CA SER A 312 -21.81 -27.22 -7.18
C SER A 312 -20.67 -28.08 -7.75
N PRO A 313 -20.03 -28.94 -6.92
CA PRO A 313 -18.94 -29.79 -7.39
C PRO A 313 -19.41 -31.03 -8.17
N THR A 314 -20.71 -31.37 -8.13
CA THR A 314 -21.25 -32.67 -8.60
C THR A 314 -20.90 -33.02 -10.03
N ASN A 315 -20.85 -32.03 -10.93
CA ASN A 315 -20.66 -32.23 -12.37
C ASN A 315 -19.32 -31.64 -12.86
N ARG A 316 -18.41 -31.29 -11.95
CA ARG A 316 -17.10 -30.77 -12.33
C ARG A 316 -16.33 -31.82 -13.13
N VAL A 317 -15.51 -31.32 -14.06
CA VAL A 317 -14.55 -32.15 -14.81
C VAL A 317 -13.70 -33.01 -13.87
N ASN A 318 -13.43 -34.26 -14.27
CA ASN A 318 -12.75 -35.26 -13.44
C ASN A 318 -11.23 -34.99 -13.24
N TRP A 319 -10.66 -34.05 -14.00
CA TRP A 319 -9.24 -33.68 -13.93
C TRP A 319 -8.97 -32.45 -13.05
N LEU A 320 -10.00 -31.91 -12.38
CA LEU A 320 -9.85 -30.82 -11.41
C LEU A 320 -9.00 -31.28 -10.21
N LYS A 321 -8.07 -30.44 -9.74
CA LYS A 321 -7.24 -30.76 -8.58
C LYS A 321 -8.03 -30.52 -7.29
N THR A 322 -7.85 -31.42 -6.34
CA THR A 322 -8.48 -31.32 -5.01
C THR A 322 -7.57 -30.54 -4.07
N LEU A 323 -8.15 -29.62 -3.30
CA LEU A 323 -7.47 -28.91 -2.21
C LEU A 323 -8.05 -29.35 -0.86
N THR A 324 -7.18 -29.58 0.11
CA THR A 324 -7.58 -29.79 1.51
C THR A 324 -7.63 -28.45 2.25
N LYS A 325 -8.27 -28.44 3.44
CA LYS A 325 -8.22 -27.30 4.36
C LYS A 325 -6.77 -26.87 4.68
N SER A 326 -5.87 -27.85 4.85
CA SER A 326 -4.46 -27.59 5.13
C SER A 326 -3.73 -26.99 3.94
N ASP A 327 -4.08 -27.37 2.71
CA ASP A 327 -3.50 -26.76 1.50
C ASP A 327 -3.94 -25.31 1.39
N THR A 328 -5.25 -25.06 1.57
CA THR A 328 -5.80 -23.71 1.48
C THR A 328 -5.27 -22.77 2.56
N ALA A 329 -4.98 -23.26 3.76
CA ALA A 329 -4.37 -22.44 4.82
C ALA A 329 -2.97 -21.90 4.43
N LYS A 330 -2.30 -22.54 3.45
CA LYS A 330 -1.00 -22.12 2.93
C LYS A 330 -1.12 -21.21 1.70
N ILE A 331 -2.31 -21.10 1.09
CA ILE A 331 -2.56 -20.25 -0.08
C ILE A 331 -3.14 -18.93 0.42
N THR A 332 -2.26 -17.96 0.62
CA THR A 332 -2.58 -16.61 1.08
C THR A 332 -2.00 -15.60 0.10
N ALA A 333 -2.49 -14.37 0.09
CA ALA A 333 -1.90 -13.31 -0.72
C ALA A 333 -0.38 -13.19 -0.45
N GLN A 334 0.05 -13.29 0.81
CA GLN A 334 1.46 -13.24 1.19
C GLN A 334 2.28 -14.38 0.61
N THR A 335 1.79 -15.62 0.68
CA THR A 335 2.56 -16.77 0.16
C THR A 335 2.58 -16.82 -1.36
N VAL A 336 1.52 -16.35 -2.01
CA VAL A 336 1.40 -16.29 -3.47
C VAL A 336 2.25 -15.16 -4.06
N LEU A 337 2.23 -13.97 -3.44
CA LEU A 337 2.85 -12.76 -3.98
C LEU A 337 4.16 -12.37 -3.30
N GLY A 338 4.53 -12.99 -2.17
CA GLY A 338 5.69 -12.62 -1.37
C GLY A 338 7.01 -12.65 -2.13
N GLY A 339 7.26 -13.71 -2.91
CA GLY A 339 8.54 -13.85 -3.62
C GLY A 339 9.76 -13.73 -2.69
N ALA A 340 10.93 -13.40 -3.26
CA ALA A 340 12.16 -13.22 -2.49
C ALA A 340 12.21 -11.90 -1.69
N ASP A 341 11.40 -10.91 -2.08
CA ASP A 341 11.33 -9.58 -1.47
C ASP A 341 10.20 -9.45 -0.44
N ASN A 342 9.50 -10.54 -0.13
CA ASN A 342 8.38 -10.61 0.81
C ASN A 342 7.26 -9.59 0.53
N TRP A 343 7.02 -9.26 -0.74
CA TRP A 343 6.01 -8.27 -1.15
C TRP A 343 4.62 -8.61 -0.59
N ASN A 344 4.03 -7.67 0.14
CA ASN A 344 2.68 -7.78 0.69
C ASN A 344 1.79 -6.64 0.19
N PRO A 345 0.95 -6.86 -0.83
CA PRO A 345 0.01 -5.85 -1.31
C PRO A 345 -1.35 -5.87 -0.61
N SER A 346 -1.63 -6.85 0.26
CA SER A 346 -2.82 -6.81 1.14
C SER A 346 -2.64 -5.83 2.29
N LEU A 347 -1.40 -5.52 2.63
CA LEU A 347 -1.11 -4.27 3.31
C LEU A 347 -1.36 -3.16 2.29
N PRO A 348 -2.22 -2.20 2.60
CA PRO A 348 -2.47 -1.13 1.66
C PRO A 348 -1.13 -0.48 1.31
N SER A 349 -0.87 -0.29 0.02
CA SER A 349 0.17 0.66 -0.40
C SER A 349 -0.19 2.09 0.01
N ASP A 350 -1.43 2.30 0.47
CA ASP A 350 -1.92 3.47 1.19
C ASP A 350 -3.23 3.16 1.94
N PRO A 351 -3.23 3.05 3.28
CA PRO A 351 -4.45 2.92 4.08
C PRO A 351 -5.08 4.26 4.47
N ASN A 352 -4.51 5.38 4.02
CA ASN A 352 -4.54 6.56 4.85
C ASN A 352 -5.45 7.63 4.25
N LYS A 353 -6.37 8.17 5.07
CA LYS A 353 -6.69 9.59 4.90
C LYS A 353 -5.44 10.35 5.32
N LEU A 354 -4.58 10.64 4.34
CA LEU A 354 -3.30 11.30 4.54
C LEU A 354 -3.49 12.79 4.82
N ASN A 355 -2.56 13.36 5.59
CA ASN A 355 -2.42 14.80 5.80
C ASN A 355 -3.73 15.48 6.24
N ILE A 356 -4.48 14.82 7.11
CA ILE A 356 -5.62 15.45 7.77
C ILE A 356 -5.07 16.48 8.75
N GLU A 357 -5.54 17.71 8.60
CA GLU A 357 -5.21 18.78 9.54
C GLU A 357 -5.94 18.55 10.86
N TYR A 358 -5.17 18.36 11.94
CA TYR A 358 -5.70 18.22 13.29
C TYR A 358 -5.58 19.51 14.11
N GLY A 359 -4.85 20.50 13.59
CA GLY A 359 -4.73 21.84 14.17
C GLY A 359 -3.76 22.71 13.37
N GLU A 360 -3.64 23.96 13.80
CA GLU A 360 -2.66 24.92 13.29
C GLU A 360 -1.99 25.59 14.48
N ALA A 361 -0.66 25.67 14.47
CA ALA A 361 0.11 26.32 15.52
C ALA A 361 1.46 26.80 14.99
N GLY A 362 1.96 27.95 15.47
CA GLY A 362 3.26 28.48 15.04
C GLY A 362 3.34 28.80 13.54
N GLY A 363 2.21 29.02 12.87
CA GLY A 363 2.14 29.22 11.41
C GLY A 363 2.24 27.93 10.59
N GLU A 364 2.21 26.76 11.24
CA GLU A 364 2.29 25.46 10.60
C GLU A 364 0.99 24.67 10.79
N LYS A 365 0.61 23.94 9.74
CA LYS A 365 -0.47 22.94 9.83
C LYS A 365 0.05 21.70 10.51
N LEU A 366 -0.68 21.25 11.52
CA LEU A 366 -0.41 20.00 12.21
C LEU A 366 -1.18 18.89 11.52
N LEU A 367 -0.45 17.93 10.96
CA LEU A 367 -0.98 16.90 10.08
C LEU A 367 -0.93 15.52 10.71
N LEU A 368 -1.96 14.73 10.45
CA LEU A 368 -2.01 13.31 10.78
C LEU A 368 -2.45 12.45 9.59
N ASP A 369 -2.11 11.18 9.63
CA ASP A 369 -2.63 10.16 8.73
C ASP A 369 -3.53 9.21 9.51
N ALA A 370 -4.63 8.76 8.91
CA ALA A 370 -5.58 7.85 9.56
C ALA A 370 -5.75 6.54 8.79
N HIS A 371 -5.47 5.42 9.44
CA HIS A 371 -5.71 4.06 8.97
C HIS A 371 -7.03 3.54 9.56
N VAL A 372 -7.97 3.15 8.70
CA VAL A 372 -9.30 2.70 9.11
C VAL A 372 -9.53 1.26 8.67
N PRO A 373 -9.76 0.31 9.59
CA PRO A 373 -10.09 -1.06 9.24
C PRO A 373 -11.41 -1.19 8.49
N ASP A 374 -11.52 -2.27 7.72
CA ASP A 374 -12.77 -2.72 7.14
C ASP A 374 -13.75 -3.23 8.21
N GLY A 375 -15.05 -3.15 7.94
CA GLY A 375 -16.13 -3.48 8.89
C GLY A 375 -16.82 -2.26 9.48
N ASP A 376 -17.81 -2.47 10.34
CA ASP A 376 -18.68 -1.41 10.87
C ASP A 376 -18.09 -0.68 12.10
N GLY A 377 -16.97 -1.17 12.65
CA GLY A 377 -16.46 -0.73 13.94
C GLY A 377 -17.43 -1.06 15.08
N LYS A 378 -17.39 -0.36 16.23
CA LYS A 378 -16.39 0.64 16.62
C LYS A 378 -15.07 -0.07 16.96
N PHE A 379 -13.96 0.32 16.34
CA PHE A 379 -12.63 -0.24 16.61
C PHE A 379 -11.96 0.48 17.78
N PRO A 380 -11.09 -0.20 18.57
CA PRO A 380 -10.18 0.52 19.46
C PRO A 380 -9.28 1.46 18.65
N VAL A 381 -8.84 2.54 19.28
CA VAL A 381 -8.08 3.61 18.61
C VAL A 381 -6.64 3.61 19.10
N ALA A 382 -5.69 3.83 18.19
CA ALA A 382 -4.29 4.09 18.55
C ALA A 382 -3.79 5.40 17.93
N ILE A 383 -3.14 6.24 18.72
CA ILE A 383 -2.47 7.47 18.26
C ILE A 383 -0.96 7.24 18.38
N LEU A 384 -0.26 7.29 17.26
CA LEU A 384 1.18 7.00 17.16
C LEU A 384 1.99 8.28 17.05
N VAL A 385 2.95 8.45 17.96
CA VAL A 385 3.83 9.62 18.07
C VAL A 385 5.26 9.19 17.72
N HIS A 386 5.79 9.75 16.63
CA HIS A 386 7.09 9.33 16.09
C HIS A 386 8.28 9.77 16.96
N GLY A 387 9.43 9.12 16.74
CA GLY A 387 10.71 9.47 17.35
C GLY A 387 11.44 10.57 16.57
N GLY A 388 12.77 10.59 16.66
CA GLY A 388 13.62 11.55 15.91
C GLY A 388 14.23 12.67 16.74
N GLY A 389 14.31 12.50 18.06
CA GLY A 389 15.03 13.44 18.95
C GLY A 389 14.44 14.85 18.95
N TRP A 390 13.12 14.99 18.74
CA TRP A 390 12.36 16.24 18.67
C TRP A 390 12.74 17.20 17.54
N GLY A 391 13.88 17.02 16.87
CA GLY A 391 14.31 17.85 15.73
C GLY A 391 14.25 17.17 14.37
N SER A 392 13.71 15.96 14.32
CA SER A 392 13.46 15.21 13.08
C SER A 392 12.32 14.21 13.31
N GLY A 393 11.92 13.53 12.25
CA GLY A 393 10.89 12.49 12.26
C GLY A 393 9.67 12.90 11.44
N ASP A 394 8.84 11.92 11.14
CA ASP A 394 7.58 12.10 10.43
C ASP A 394 6.60 10.99 10.82
N LYS A 395 5.31 11.27 10.70
CA LYS A 395 4.17 10.38 10.91
C LYS A 395 4.21 9.10 10.07
N ALA A 396 4.95 9.07 8.95
CA ALA A 396 5.22 7.87 8.16
C ALA A 396 6.45 7.06 8.66
N GLY A 397 7.06 7.44 9.79
CA GLY A 397 8.32 6.87 10.29
C GLY A 397 8.21 5.52 11.01
N ASP A 398 9.28 5.16 11.73
CA ASP A 398 9.48 3.83 12.31
C ASP A 398 8.33 3.30 13.18
N ILE A 399 7.65 4.19 13.91
CA ILE A 399 6.54 3.80 14.79
C ILE A 399 5.34 3.26 13.99
N ALA A 400 5.07 3.85 12.83
CA ALA A 400 3.99 3.42 11.94
C ALA A 400 4.31 2.02 11.40
N ALA A 401 5.55 1.81 10.94
CA ALA A 401 6.02 0.52 10.44
C ALA A 401 6.00 -0.57 11.54
N ALA A 402 6.34 -0.21 12.79
CA ALA A 402 6.33 -1.14 13.91
C ALA A 402 4.91 -1.53 14.35
N PHE A 403 3.94 -0.61 14.24
CA PHE A 403 2.55 -0.85 14.66
C PHE A 403 1.70 -1.50 13.56
N ALA A 404 1.94 -1.21 12.28
CA ALA A 404 1.11 -1.70 11.17
C ALA A 404 0.83 -3.22 11.20
N PRO A 405 1.79 -4.11 11.51
CA PRO A 405 1.54 -5.56 11.57
C PRO A 405 0.53 -5.98 12.65
N ILE A 406 0.33 -5.17 13.68
CA ILE A 406 -0.56 -5.47 14.82
C ILE A 406 -1.81 -4.60 14.85
N GLY A 407 -1.85 -3.54 14.03
CA GLY A 407 -2.90 -2.52 13.99
C GLY A 407 -4.15 -2.89 13.17
N ALA A 408 -4.23 -4.09 12.59
CA ALA A 408 -5.32 -4.46 11.67
C ALA A 408 -6.75 -4.30 12.23
N ASN A 409 -6.92 -4.38 13.55
CA ASN A 409 -8.23 -4.22 14.22
C ASN A 409 -8.35 -2.88 14.98
N PHE A 410 -7.50 -1.90 14.67
CA PHE A 410 -7.50 -0.58 15.29
C PHE A 410 -7.80 0.48 14.24
N SER A 411 -8.60 1.49 14.58
CA SER A 411 -8.57 2.76 13.84
C SER A 411 -7.38 3.55 14.37
N TRP A 412 -6.29 3.64 13.61
CA TRP A 412 -5.05 4.22 14.13
C TRP A 412 -4.58 5.44 13.33
N PHE A 413 -3.95 6.36 14.05
CA PHE A 413 -3.58 7.67 13.57
C PHE A 413 -2.09 7.89 13.80
N THR A 414 -1.37 8.41 12.81
CA THR A 414 0.02 8.83 12.97
C THR A 414 0.11 10.34 12.88
N ILE A 415 0.82 10.99 13.78
CA ILE A 415 0.81 12.46 13.87
C ILE A 415 2.19 13.05 13.65
N ASN A 416 2.26 14.16 12.93
CA ASN A 416 3.40 15.08 12.97
C ASN A 416 3.19 16.05 14.14
N TYR A 417 4.28 16.46 14.79
CA TYR A 417 4.29 17.54 15.78
C TYR A 417 5.43 18.52 15.43
N ARG A 418 5.33 19.77 15.88
CA ARG A 418 6.34 20.79 15.58
C ARG A 418 7.70 20.42 16.16
N LEU A 419 8.73 20.58 15.34
CA LEU A 419 10.08 20.13 15.63
C LEU A 419 10.98 21.26 16.13
N ALA A 420 11.91 20.91 17.00
CA ALA A 420 12.99 21.78 17.44
C ALA A 420 14.14 21.82 16.41
N PRO A 421 14.96 22.87 16.33
CA PRO A 421 14.97 24.05 17.19
C PRO A 421 13.93 25.11 16.82
N ASP A 422 13.25 24.99 15.68
CA ASP A 422 12.32 26.02 15.21
C ASP A 422 11.15 26.22 16.19
N HIS A 423 10.72 25.14 16.84
CA HIS A 423 9.72 25.17 17.92
C HIS A 423 10.25 24.47 19.18
N HIS A 424 10.48 25.27 20.22
CA HIS A 424 10.90 24.77 21.53
C HIS A 424 9.71 24.27 22.37
N TRP A 425 10.01 23.60 23.48
CA TRP A 425 9.04 23.21 24.50
C TRP A 425 8.17 24.41 24.93
N PRO A 426 6.85 24.27 25.06
CA PRO A 426 6.05 23.04 25.03
C PRO A 426 5.45 22.66 23.66
N ALA A 427 5.88 23.26 22.54
CA ALA A 427 5.19 23.14 21.25
C ALA A 427 4.82 21.70 20.85
N SER A 428 5.81 20.80 20.84
CA SER A 428 5.58 19.38 20.50
C SER A 428 4.63 18.65 21.47
N PHE A 429 4.63 19.03 22.75
CA PHE A 429 3.70 18.46 23.74
C PHE A 429 2.27 18.97 23.53
N ASP A 430 2.10 20.27 23.29
CA ASP A 430 0.81 20.90 23.02
C ASP A 430 0.18 20.33 21.75
N ASP A 431 0.99 20.05 20.73
CA ASP A 431 0.56 19.43 19.48
C ASP A 431 0.05 17.99 19.72
N VAL A 432 0.73 17.21 20.56
CA VAL A 432 0.25 15.87 20.97
C VAL A 432 -1.08 15.97 21.74
N GLN A 433 -1.23 16.94 22.66
CA GLN A 433 -2.52 17.14 23.35
C GLN A 433 -3.62 17.51 22.36
N THR A 434 -3.31 18.38 21.39
CA THR A 434 -4.23 18.80 20.33
C THR A 434 -4.66 17.61 19.47
N ALA A 435 -3.72 16.74 19.08
CA ALA A 435 -4.02 15.52 18.34
C ALA A 435 -4.93 14.59 19.13
N ILE A 436 -4.70 14.39 20.43
CA ILE A 436 -5.57 13.54 21.27
C ILE A 436 -6.99 14.10 21.29
N ARG A 437 -7.16 15.40 21.54
CA ARG A 437 -8.49 16.05 21.54
C ARG A 437 -9.17 15.91 20.18
N TRP A 438 -8.43 16.13 19.09
CA TRP A 438 -8.94 16.00 17.74
C TRP A 438 -9.38 14.58 17.44
N VAL A 439 -8.54 13.57 17.74
CA VAL A 439 -8.86 12.17 17.50
C VAL A 439 -10.04 11.72 18.35
N LYS A 440 -10.13 12.12 19.62
CA LYS A 440 -11.30 11.83 20.47
C LYS A 440 -12.60 12.35 19.85
N LYS A 441 -12.56 13.55 19.30
CA LYS A 441 -13.74 14.17 18.67
C LYS A 441 -14.15 13.46 17.38
N HIS A 442 -13.18 13.10 16.53
CA HIS A 442 -13.45 12.60 15.17
C HIS A 442 -13.39 11.07 15.07
N ALA A 443 -12.96 10.34 16.11
CA ALA A 443 -12.83 8.87 16.08
C ALA A 443 -14.06 8.15 15.47
N PRO A 444 -15.32 8.52 15.77
CA PRO A 444 -16.48 7.90 15.14
C PRO A 444 -16.50 8.00 13.61
N GLU A 445 -15.97 9.08 13.02
CA GLU A 445 -15.86 9.29 11.56
C GLU A 445 -14.85 8.35 10.90
N PHE A 446 -13.95 7.79 11.72
CA PHE A 446 -12.94 6.80 11.35
C PHE A 446 -13.28 5.42 11.92
N LYS A 447 -14.56 5.18 12.24
CA LYS A 447 -15.06 3.94 12.85
C LYS A 447 -14.38 3.57 14.18
N GLY A 448 -13.69 4.51 14.81
CA GLY A 448 -13.03 4.34 16.09
C GLY A 448 -13.97 4.61 17.27
N ASP A 449 -13.69 3.98 18.40
CA ASP A 449 -14.36 4.24 19.66
C ASP A 449 -13.61 5.32 20.46
N PRO A 450 -14.20 6.50 20.69
CA PRO A 450 -13.54 7.59 21.42
C PRO A 450 -13.29 7.27 22.90
N ASN A 451 -13.87 6.18 23.43
CA ASN A 451 -13.66 5.73 24.81
C ASN A 451 -12.62 4.61 24.93
N ARG A 452 -11.97 4.21 23.84
CA ARG A 452 -10.98 3.12 23.83
C ARG A 452 -9.75 3.54 23.04
N ILE A 453 -9.01 4.51 23.59
CA ILE A 453 -7.85 5.13 22.94
C ILE A 453 -6.56 4.75 23.66
N ALA A 454 -5.58 4.26 22.89
CA ALA A 454 -4.19 4.18 23.30
C ALA A 454 -3.37 5.31 22.67
N LEU A 455 -2.49 5.92 23.48
CA LEU A 455 -1.42 6.79 22.99
C LEU A 455 -0.10 6.00 23.00
N ILE A 456 0.62 6.01 21.90
CA ILE A 456 1.78 5.15 21.67
C ILE A 456 2.91 6.00 21.10
N GLY A 457 4.08 5.99 21.74
CA GLY A 457 5.22 6.79 21.33
C GLY A 457 6.53 6.03 21.30
N TYR A 458 7.40 6.39 20.36
CA TYR A 458 8.77 5.88 20.27
C TYR A 458 9.80 6.99 20.57
N SER A 459 10.80 6.69 21.41
CA SER A 459 11.93 7.59 21.67
C SER A 459 11.47 8.98 22.09
N ALA A 460 11.80 10.04 21.34
CA ALA A 460 11.30 11.40 21.55
C ALA A 460 9.77 11.49 21.70
N GLY A 461 9.00 10.85 20.82
CA GLY A 461 7.54 10.72 20.93
C GLY A 461 7.11 9.87 22.12
N GLY A 462 7.96 8.95 22.58
CA GLY A 462 7.81 8.20 23.82
C GLY A 462 7.80 9.10 25.06
N LEU A 463 8.68 10.10 25.13
CA LEU A 463 8.63 11.12 26.20
C LEU A 463 7.29 11.85 26.20
N LEU A 464 6.87 12.37 25.03
CA LEU A 464 5.61 13.12 24.89
C LEU A 464 4.40 12.25 25.27
N THR A 465 4.45 10.97 24.90
CA THR A 465 3.42 9.97 25.23
C THR A 465 3.34 9.70 26.73
N LEU A 466 4.48 9.46 27.39
CA LEU A 466 4.52 9.24 28.84
C LEU A 466 4.10 10.50 29.61
N LEU A 467 4.48 11.69 29.15
CA LEU A 467 4.04 12.94 29.76
C LEU A 467 2.53 13.15 29.64
N SER A 468 1.96 12.91 28.46
CA SER A 468 0.50 13.01 28.25
C SER A 468 -0.25 12.08 29.21
N GLY A 469 0.24 10.86 29.36
CA GLY A 469 -0.34 9.87 30.27
C GLY A 469 -0.16 10.16 31.76
N THR A 470 0.88 10.90 32.16
CA THR A 470 1.20 11.14 33.59
C THR A 470 0.71 12.48 34.10
N LEU A 471 0.71 13.52 33.25
CA LEU A 471 0.08 14.80 33.57
C LEU A 471 -1.45 14.66 33.62
N ASP A 472 -2.00 13.82 32.73
CA ASP A 472 -3.41 13.42 32.68
C ASP A 472 -4.36 14.62 32.57
N GLU A 473 -4.19 15.40 31.50
CA GLU A 473 -5.10 16.52 31.20
C GLU A 473 -6.50 15.98 30.93
N LYS A 474 -7.50 16.50 31.68
CA LYS A 474 -8.86 15.94 31.73
C LYS A 474 -9.50 15.76 30.35
N ASP A 475 -9.27 16.68 29.42
CA ASP A 475 -9.83 16.64 28.08
C ASP A 475 -8.97 15.81 27.08
N ALA A 476 -7.68 15.65 27.34
CA ALA A 476 -6.76 14.79 26.59
C ALA A 476 -6.48 13.42 27.25
N HIS A 477 -7.33 13.00 28.20
CA HIS A 477 -7.22 11.66 28.82
C HIS A 477 -7.38 10.52 27.80
N VAL A 478 -6.52 9.49 27.90
CA VAL A 478 -6.53 8.25 27.09
C VAL A 478 -6.57 7.01 28.00
N GLN A 479 -7.12 5.90 27.50
CA GLN A 479 -7.35 4.68 28.30
C GLN A 479 -6.10 3.81 28.44
N ALA A 480 -5.09 3.96 27.59
CA ALA A 480 -3.85 3.21 27.66
C ALA A 480 -2.67 4.02 27.11
N VAL A 481 -1.47 3.78 27.65
CA VAL A 481 -0.25 4.50 27.26
C VAL A 481 0.86 3.50 26.98
N VAL A 482 1.52 3.62 25.81
CA VAL A 482 2.61 2.74 25.40
C VAL A 482 3.87 3.54 25.08
N GLY A 483 4.97 3.26 25.79
CA GLY A 483 6.27 3.86 25.53
C GLY A 483 7.27 2.83 24.99
N LEU A 484 7.74 3.04 23.76
CA LEU A 484 8.82 2.27 23.14
C LEU A 484 10.14 3.05 23.27
N ALA A 485 11.11 2.49 23.99
CA ALA A 485 12.36 3.16 24.36
C ALA A 485 12.19 4.63 24.81
N PRO A 486 11.26 4.93 25.77
CA PRO A 486 10.89 6.30 26.09
C PRO A 486 11.90 6.94 27.06
N PRO A 487 12.30 8.21 26.87
CA PRO A 487 13.01 8.98 27.89
C PRO A 487 12.10 9.25 29.10
N ALA A 488 12.12 8.36 30.10
CA ALA A 488 11.24 8.49 31.27
C ALA A 488 11.77 9.43 32.36
N ASP A 489 13.08 9.75 32.33
CA ASP A 489 13.73 10.67 33.25
C ASP A 489 14.77 11.56 32.55
N VAL A 490 14.29 12.62 31.89
CA VAL A 490 15.15 13.57 31.19
C VAL A 490 16.01 14.39 32.14
N PHE A 491 15.50 14.73 33.34
CA PHE A 491 16.27 15.39 34.38
C PHE A 491 17.46 14.55 34.83
N GLY A 492 17.21 13.30 35.23
CA GLY A 492 18.27 12.36 35.63
C GLY A 492 19.30 12.19 34.51
N ASP A 493 18.86 12.03 33.27
CA ASP A 493 19.76 11.87 32.14
C ASP A 493 20.59 13.12 31.84
N ALA A 494 20.00 14.32 31.91
CA ALA A 494 20.75 15.56 31.76
C ALA A 494 21.80 15.76 32.85
N THR A 495 21.50 15.41 34.10
CA THR A 495 22.52 15.47 35.17
C THR A 495 23.65 14.47 34.95
N ARG A 496 23.40 13.36 34.24
CA ARG A 496 24.40 12.35 33.90
C ARG A 496 25.28 12.77 32.72
N ARG A 497 24.68 13.25 31.62
CA ARG A 497 25.40 13.50 30.35
C ARG A 497 25.78 14.96 30.12
N GLY A 498 25.10 15.91 30.76
CA GLY A 498 25.20 17.35 30.49
C GLY A 498 24.45 17.75 29.20
N LEU A 499 24.02 19.01 29.13
CA LEU A 499 23.22 19.50 27.99
C LEU A 499 24.04 19.66 26.70
N ASP A 500 25.34 19.98 26.82
CA ASP A 500 26.27 20.09 25.68
C ASP A 500 26.42 18.79 24.89
N LYS A 501 26.30 17.65 25.59
CA LYS A 501 26.35 16.31 24.98
C LYS A 501 24.96 15.80 24.59
N TRP A 502 23.95 16.65 24.66
CA TRP A 502 22.58 16.32 24.27
C TRP A 502 21.91 17.39 23.40
N PRO A 503 22.40 17.58 22.15
CA PRO A 503 21.88 18.61 21.24
C PRO A 503 20.36 18.55 21.04
N ALA A 504 19.79 17.35 20.97
CA ALA A 504 18.35 17.14 20.86
C ALA A 504 17.55 17.76 22.03
N MET A 505 18.02 17.56 23.27
CA MET A 505 17.38 18.14 24.46
C MET A 505 17.64 19.64 24.56
N LYS A 506 18.86 20.09 24.24
CA LYS A 506 19.21 21.51 24.12
C LYS A 506 18.25 22.24 23.17
N ASN A 507 18.05 21.70 21.99
CA ASN A 507 17.14 22.24 20.98
C ASN A 507 15.68 22.17 21.44
N LEU A 508 15.24 21.06 22.05
CA LEU A 508 13.88 20.97 22.59
C LEU A 508 13.62 22.07 23.63
N LEU A 509 14.55 22.29 24.56
CA LEU A 509 14.37 23.24 25.65
C LEU A 509 14.62 24.70 25.24
N GLY A 510 15.34 24.92 24.13
CA GLY A 510 15.84 26.25 23.77
C GLY A 510 16.80 26.81 24.82
N ALA A 511 17.60 25.93 25.44
CA ALA A 511 18.45 26.27 26.58
C ALA A 511 19.91 25.86 26.36
N ASP A 512 20.84 26.75 26.67
CA ASP A 512 22.29 26.52 26.49
C ASP A 512 22.98 25.94 27.73
N SER A 513 22.33 25.89 28.89
CA SER A 513 22.93 25.42 30.13
C SER A 513 21.91 24.78 31.07
N LEU A 514 22.38 24.02 32.07
CA LEU A 514 21.56 23.45 33.14
C LEU A 514 21.42 24.42 34.32
N ASP A 515 20.94 25.63 34.04
CA ASP A 515 20.61 26.60 35.09
C ASP A 515 19.39 26.15 35.92
N GLU A 516 19.08 26.87 36.99
CA GLU A 516 17.99 26.51 37.90
C GLU A 516 16.64 26.41 37.18
N LYS A 517 16.38 27.30 36.21
CA LYS A 517 15.16 27.30 35.40
C LYS A 517 15.07 26.06 34.52
N THR A 518 16.16 25.71 33.83
CA THR A 518 16.24 24.54 32.96
C THR A 518 16.09 23.26 33.79
N LEU A 519 16.78 23.15 34.92
CA LEU A 519 16.66 22.01 35.83
C LEU A 519 15.24 21.87 36.39
N ALA A 520 14.58 22.96 36.77
CA ALA A 520 13.19 22.95 37.23
C ALA A 520 12.23 22.48 36.13
N LEU A 521 12.42 22.96 34.89
CA LEU A 521 11.66 22.51 33.74
C LEU A 521 11.88 21.02 33.48
N MET A 522 13.12 20.56 33.45
CA MET A 522 13.44 19.15 33.24
C MET A 522 12.83 18.24 34.31
N LYS A 523 12.82 18.66 35.59
CA LYS A 523 12.11 17.93 36.64
C LYS A 523 10.61 17.81 36.34
N LYS A 524 10.00 18.90 35.87
CA LYS A 524 8.58 18.95 35.49
C LYS A 524 8.28 18.03 34.30
N ILE A 525 9.17 17.99 33.30
CA ILE A 525 8.99 17.18 32.09
C ILE A 525 9.63 15.80 32.17
N SER A 526 10.03 15.33 33.35
CA SER A 526 10.40 13.93 33.60
C SER A 526 9.14 13.14 34.01
N PRO A 527 8.60 12.23 33.19
CA PRO A 527 7.45 11.39 33.54
C PRO A 527 7.58 10.69 34.90
N VAL A 528 8.80 10.25 35.25
CA VAL A 528 9.09 9.62 36.54
C VAL A 528 8.79 10.49 37.75
N ASN A 529 8.68 11.81 37.60
CA ASN A 529 8.32 12.72 38.69
C ASN A 529 6.82 13.04 38.72
N GLN A 530 6.05 12.58 37.73
CA GLN A 530 4.62 12.88 37.58
C GLN A 530 3.70 11.70 37.97
N VAL A 531 4.27 10.56 38.34
CA VAL A 531 3.50 9.35 38.71
C VAL A 531 2.68 9.58 39.98
N LYS A 532 1.37 9.31 39.89
CA LYS A 532 0.37 9.42 40.97
C LYS A 532 -0.71 8.33 40.81
N PRO A 533 -1.48 7.98 41.85
CA PRO A 533 -2.61 7.06 41.71
C PRO A 533 -3.67 7.58 40.72
N GLY A 534 -4.38 6.67 40.06
CA GLY A 534 -5.49 7.00 39.15
C GLY A 534 -5.09 7.23 37.69
N LEU A 535 -3.80 7.16 37.37
CA LEU A 535 -3.30 7.23 36.00
C LEU A 535 -3.71 5.98 35.17
N PRO A 536 -3.77 6.09 33.83
CA PRO A 536 -4.08 4.95 32.95
C PRO A 536 -3.03 3.83 33.06
N PRO A 537 -3.34 2.61 32.57
CA PRO A 537 -2.36 1.55 32.42
C PRO A 537 -1.23 1.93 31.46
N PHE A 538 0.00 1.54 31.79
CA PHE A 538 1.21 1.76 30.98
C PHE A 538 1.83 0.45 30.49
N LEU A 539 2.21 0.40 29.22
CA LEU A 539 3.12 -0.59 28.65
C LEU A 539 4.43 0.08 28.28
N LEU A 540 5.53 -0.45 28.80
CA LEU A 540 6.87 0.00 28.51
C LEU A 540 7.59 -1.13 27.77
N ILE A 541 8.25 -0.82 26.65
CA ILE A 541 9.05 -1.79 25.91
C ILE A 541 10.41 -1.16 25.60
N GLN A 542 11.49 -1.81 25.99
CA GLN A 542 12.84 -1.28 25.72
C GLN A 542 13.89 -2.38 25.63
N GLY A 543 14.87 -2.16 24.75
CA GLY A 543 16.08 -2.98 24.70
C GLY A 543 17.03 -2.71 25.86
N ASP A 544 17.60 -3.75 26.45
CA ASP A 544 18.54 -3.63 27.57
C ASP A 544 19.95 -3.12 27.17
N ALA A 545 20.26 -3.10 25.87
CA ALA A 545 21.49 -2.57 25.31
C ALA A 545 21.34 -1.15 24.72
N ASP A 546 20.22 -0.46 24.98
CA ASP A 546 19.96 0.91 24.52
C ASP A 546 20.96 1.92 25.11
N GLN A 547 21.77 2.51 24.24
CA GLN A 547 22.76 3.55 24.59
C GLN A 547 22.23 4.98 24.40
N SER A 548 21.11 5.14 23.68
CA SER A 548 20.51 6.45 23.41
C SER A 548 19.67 6.90 24.58
N VAL A 549 18.76 6.01 25.02
CA VAL A 549 17.92 6.19 26.21
C VAL A 549 18.34 5.15 27.23
N PRO A 550 18.90 5.56 28.39
CA PRO A 550 19.38 4.59 29.37
C PRO A 550 18.24 3.70 29.90
N TYR A 551 18.42 2.38 29.76
CA TYR A 551 17.44 1.37 30.17
C TYR A 551 16.99 1.49 31.64
N ASN A 552 17.91 1.89 32.54
CA ASN A 552 17.62 2.03 33.97
C ASN A 552 16.54 3.10 34.29
N PHE A 553 16.35 4.09 33.43
CA PHE A 553 15.34 5.13 33.64
C PHE A 553 13.93 4.58 33.42
N THR A 554 13.75 3.70 32.44
CA THR A 554 12.48 3.01 32.23
C THR A 554 12.21 1.96 33.31
N VAL A 555 13.24 1.26 33.79
CA VAL A 555 13.14 0.38 34.98
C VAL A 555 12.65 1.17 36.20
N THR A 556 13.24 2.35 36.44
CA THR A 556 12.88 3.23 37.57
C THR A 556 11.45 3.75 37.42
N PHE A 557 11.05 4.12 36.21
CA PHE A 557 9.68 4.53 35.92
C PHE A 557 8.67 3.41 36.18
N ALA A 558 8.93 2.19 35.70
CA ALA A 558 8.11 1.02 35.97
C ALA A 558 7.98 0.72 37.48
N ALA A 559 9.08 0.86 38.23
CA ALA A 559 9.07 0.70 39.67
C ALA A 559 8.20 1.76 40.38
N LYS A 560 8.24 3.02 39.92
CA LYS A 560 7.37 4.07 40.46
C LYS A 560 5.89 3.87 40.14
N LEU A 561 5.55 3.40 38.93
CA LEU A 561 4.18 3.03 38.58
C LEU A 561 3.64 1.99 39.57
N LYS A 562 4.43 0.93 39.81
CA LYS A 562 4.09 -0.12 40.78
C LYS A 562 3.95 0.40 42.22
N ALA A 563 4.79 1.34 42.64
CA ALA A 563 4.73 1.93 43.98
C ALA A 563 3.53 2.88 44.17
N ALA A 564 2.99 3.45 43.10
CA ALA A 564 1.85 4.37 43.09
C ALA A 564 0.50 3.70 42.71
N PRO A 565 0.35 2.40 43.00
CA PRO A 565 -0.65 1.49 42.44
C PRO A 565 -1.17 1.74 41.00
N VAL A 566 -0.30 2.18 40.06
CA VAL A 566 -0.68 2.35 38.65
C VAL A 566 -0.39 1.05 37.89
N PRO A 567 -1.35 0.50 37.10
CA PRO A 567 -1.09 -0.69 36.29
C PRO A 567 0.05 -0.44 35.30
N GLY A 568 1.12 -1.23 35.39
CA GLY A 568 2.31 -1.07 34.57
C GLY A 568 2.89 -2.40 34.16
N THR A 569 3.10 -2.59 32.85
CA THR A 569 3.78 -3.74 32.27
C THR A 569 5.10 -3.28 31.64
N PHE A 570 6.20 -3.96 31.94
CA PHE A 570 7.49 -3.67 31.32
C PHE A 570 8.02 -4.90 30.60
N ILE A 571 8.31 -4.74 29.30
CA ILE A 571 8.89 -5.77 28.43
C ILE A 571 10.32 -5.36 28.07
N THR A 572 11.26 -6.19 28.46
CA THR A 572 12.67 -6.07 28.07
C THR A 572 12.92 -6.83 26.78
N ILE A 573 13.56 -6.19 25.81
CA ILE A 573 14.07 -6.85 24.61
C ILE A 573 15.55 -7.13 24.81
N THR A 574 15.90 -8.38 25.12
CA THR A 574 17.26 -8.77 25.46
C THR A 574 18.24 -8.56 24.30
N ASN A 575 19.39 -7.97 24.60
CA ASN A 575 20.46 -7.58 23.68
C ASN A 575 20.06 -6.56 22.60
N ALA A 576 18.92 -5.89 22.74
CA ALA A 576 18.47 -4.92 21.75
C ALA A 576 18.93 -3.49 22.06
N GLY A 577 19.33 -2.76 21.02
CA GLY A 577 19.61 -1.33 21.08
C GLY A 577 18.36 -0.46 20.91
N HIS A 578 18.58 0.84 20.68
CA HIS A 578 17.50 1.84 20.59
C HIS A 578 16.54 1.63 19.40
N ARG A 579 17.07 1.15 18.27
CA ARG A 579 16.34 1.09 16.99
C ARG A 579 15.28 -0.03 17.01
N ILE A 580 14.01 0.36 17.11
CA ILE A 580 12.87 -0.57 17.19
C ILE A 580 12.71 -1.49 15.97
N ALA A 581 13.19 -1.08 14.79
CA ALA A 581 13.15 -1.91 13.59
C ALA A 581 14.01 -3.19 13.69
N ASP A 582 14.95 -3.25 14.63
CA ASP A 582 15.78 -4.44 14.85
C ASP A 582 15.19 -5.39 15.89
N TRP A 583 14.22 -4.94 16.70
CA TRP A 583 13.63 -5.73 17.78
C TRP A 583 12.92 -7.02 17.32
N PRO A 584 12.21 -7.07 16.17
CA PRO A 584 11.60 -8.32 15.71
C PRO A 584 12.59 -9.47 15.50
N LYS A 585 13.87 -9.17 15.23
CA LYS A 585 14.92 -10.19 15.07
C LYS A 585 15.32 -10.83 16.40
N LEU A 586 15.26 -10.05 17.48
CA LEU A 586 15.73 -10.43 18.82
C LEU A 586 14.60 -10.95 19.70
N ALA A 587 13.38 -10.45 19.51
CA ALA A 587 12.17 -10.90 20.19
C ALA A 587 11.00 -11.01 19.20
N PRO A 588 10.91 -12.07 18.39
CA PRO A 588 9.88 -12.21 17.35
C PRO A 588 8.43 -12.12 17.86
N ASP A 589 8.21 -12.36 19.16
CA ASP A 589 6.89 -12.34 19.80
C ASP A 589 6.51 -11.01 20.45
N PHE A 590 7.40 -10.00 20.48
CA PHE A 590 7.14 -8.76 21.22
C PHE A 590 5.93 -7.99 20.69
N GLN A 591 5.74 -8.00 19.36
CA GLN A 591 4.58 -7.39 18.71
C GLN A 591 3.28 -8.06 19.12
N GLN A 592 3.27 -9.40 19.27
CA GLN A 592 2.10 -10.13 19.74
C GLN A 592 1.78 -9.79 21.20
N LYS A 593 2.79 -9.69 22.07
CA LYS A 593 2.62 -9.27 23.47
C LYS A 593 2.08 -7.85 23.58
N TRP A 594 2.60 -6.94 22.75
CA TRP A 594 2.11 -5.57 22.66
C TRP A 594 0.65 -5.53 22.23
N ARG A 595 0.28 -6.25 21.15
CA ARG A 595 -1.09 -6.35 20.68
C ARG A 595 -2.04 -6.90 21.75
N ALA A 596 -1.67 -8.00 22.40
CA ALA A 596 -2.48 -8.63 23.43
C ALA A 596 -2.72 -7.67 24.61
N TRP A 597 -1.69 -6.94 25.04
CA TRP A 597 -1.81 -5.94 26.09
C TRP A 597 -2.77 -4.80 25.70
N LEU A 598 -2.72 -4.33 24.46
CA LEU A 598 -3.67 -3.32 23.96
C LEU A 598 -5.10 -3.86 23.93
N GLU A 599 -5.31 -5.08 23.44
CA GLU A 599 -6.63 -5.72 23.37
C GLU A 599 -7.23 -5.92 24.78
N GLU A 600 -6.41 -6.27 25.77
CA GLU A 600 -6.83 -6.39 27.17
C GLU A 600 -7.24 -5.04 27.76
N ASN A 601 -6.41 -3.99 27.58
CA ASN A 601 -6.62 -2.69 28.22
C ASN A 601 -7.62 -1.80 27.48
N LEU A 602 -7.93 -2.11 26.22
CA LEU A 602 -8.94 -1.44 25.40
C LEU A 602 -10.14 -2.34 25.07
N ALA A 603 -10.34 -3.41 25.84
CA ALA A 603 -11.55 -4.21 25.75
C ALA A 603 -12.80 -3.33 26.02
N ALA A 604 -13.88 -3.58 25.29
CA ALA A 604 -15.16 -2.93 25.58
C ALA A 604 -15.60 -3.34 26.99
N LYS A 605 -15.88 -2.36 27.85
CA LYS A 605 -16.35 -2.57 29.22
C LYS A 605 -17.85 -2.42 29.32
#